data_AF-A0AAJ7RVM6-F1
#
_entry.id   AF-A0AAJ7RVM6-F1
#
_cell.length_a   1.000
_cell.length_b   1.000
_cell.length_c   1.000
_cell.angle_alpha   90.00
_cell.angle_beta   90.00
_cell.angle_gamma   90.00
#
_symmetry.space_group_name_H-M   'P 1'
#
loop_
_entity.id
_entity.type
_entity.pdbx_description
1 polymer ?
#
loop_
_entity_poly.entity_id
_entity_poly.type
_entity_poly.pdbx_seq_one_letter_code
_entity_poly.pdbx_strand_id
1 'polypeptide(L)'
;MLSAKNVKLHGMKDERWTTKDKLIQYRGILKLHARDRKLQVISVNKLKKKVSRDLKDLTSDVKEYRGIMTDIMNGDQRRMHMLLQHHRDFQLAYDHLKPSETYAAIFQDSALKRKLLNKLYYTKKKKMKEFFDLQLECALLADKYEQEQEYKPNYLQQTLITNYQRFIAKMNAAAAIRETYICMSNILKKDAVYFDAVLDALKVDQKVQCQILIKATVMGQLAAENLDDTRQKYKQMAQDVWVNMRERERTLKNVRSQVDDLWAYAQSLVRVESDTDFTEKKIIVTKSEEWLQSQIRHLEDIFDKTKESMLVRSYDEVFPRLEEQMRQKARLLVQFNHNLIERDSILNKKHHALLILASLEHSMIGTTGQYKADKKIMLDQIETQKKREADFKNMRKIRGELLMNIRAAMQNMVSMLVYIKRGKSVKKIPKENEKKSKKSPVIEEKEDEEFEDKISGEEEPQFEKIDEDGLTLLTQVTRKVGMLFSMSGFQLDEEREVRAKDLYQTYISDYRSKLKYGVGEPEPTGLYVEHEVIDSNVLTRADIKLRSRQLVEAHLKPE
;
A
#
# COMPACT_ATOMS: atom_id res chain seq x y z
N MET A 1 -107.81 -91.21 84.45
CA MET A 1 -109.18 -91.08 83.89
C MET A 1 -109.02 -91.14 82.39
N LEU A 2 -109.72 -91.98 81.60
CA LEU A 2 -110.70 -93.05 81.84
C LEU A 2 -110.21 -94.27 81.00
N SER A 3 -110.21 -95.52 81.49
CA SER A 3 -111.33 -96.45 81.71
C SER A 3 -111.96 -97.00 80.40
N ALA A 4 -112.31 -98.28 80.24
CA ALA A 4 -111.84 -99.56 80.85
C ALA A 4 -112.51 -100.75 80.13
N LYS A 5 -111.86 -101.94 80.14
CA LYS A 5 -112.37 -103.26 79.65
C LYS A 5 -112.59 -103.30 78.12
N ASN A 6 -112.41 -104.42 77.42
CA ASN A 6 -112.06 -105.80 77.80
C ASN A 6 -110.53 -106.05 77.57
N VAL A 7 -109.87 -107.17 77.92
CA VAL A 7 -110.15 -108.60 77.70
C VAL A 7 -109.79 -109.46 78.95
N LYS A 8 -110.18 -110.75 78.92
CA LYS A 8 -110.22 -111.72 80.03
C LYS A 8 -108.91 -112.50 80.25
N LEU A 9 -108.80 -113.06 81.47
CA LEU A 9 -108.22 -114.37 81.84
C LEU A 9 -106.85 -114.78 81.27
N HIS A 10 -105.85 -114.87 82.14
CA HIS A 10 -105.59 -116.11 82.90
C HIS A 10 -104.91 -115.74 84.23
N GLY A 11 -104.91 -116.65 85.20
CA GLY A 11 -104.32 -116.39 86.52
C GLY A 11 -103.59 -117.61 87.09
N MET A 12 -102.53 -117.34 87.84
CA MET A 12 -101.89 -118.26 88.78
C MET A 12 -101.29 -117.43 89.93
N LYS A 13 -101.21 -118.02 91.13
CA LYS A 13 -100.48 -117.45 92.27
C LYS A 13 -99.12 -118.13 92.37
N ASP A 14 -98.08 -117.34 92.63
CA ASP A 14 -96.82 -117.79 93.22
C ASP A 14 -96.42 -116.74 94.27
N GLU A 15 -96.00 -117.18 95.45
CA GLU A 15 -95.91 -116.36 96.66
C GLU A 15 -94.58 -115.59 96.79
N ARG A 16 -93.62 -115.85 95.90
CA ARG A 16 -92.24 -115.36 96.00
C ARG A 16 -92.06 -113.86 95.70
N TRP A 17 -93.04 -113.17 95.11
CA TRP A 17 -92.86 -111.81 94.56
C TRP A 17 -93.64 -110.75 95.37
N THR A 18 -93.11 -110.35 96.53
CA THR A 18 -93.76 -109.29 97.35
C THR A 18 -93.61 -107.89 96.77
N THR A 19 -94.55 -107.00 97.11
CA THR A 19 -94.70 -105.65 96.51
C THR A 19 -93.55 -104.68 96.80
N LYS A 20 -92.66 -104.98 97.76
CA LYS A 20 -91.56 -104.10 98.16
C LYS A 20 -90.52 -103.91 97.06
N ASP A 21 -90.14 -104.97 96.35
CA ASP A 21 -89.06 -104.91 95.35
C ASP A 21 -89.43 -104.09 94.12
N LYS A 22 -90.68 -104.19 93.65
CA LYS A 22 -91.22 -103.32 92.60
C LYS A 22 -91.11 -101.84 92.99
N LEU A 23 -91.38 -101.52 94.27
CA LEU A 23 -91.29 -100.17 94.81
C LEU A 23 -89.83 -99.65 94.87
N ILE A 24 -88.87 -100.54 95.15
CA ILE A 24 -87.43 -100.23 95.08
C ILE A 24 -86.99 -99.97 93.63
N GLN A 25 -87.38 -100.84 92.69
CA GLN A 25 -87.08 -100.67 91.26
C GLN A 25 -87.66 -99.37 90.70
N TYR A 26 -88.93 -99.04 90.98
CA TYR A 26 -89.53 -97.76 90.58
C TYR A 26 -88.83 -96.54 91.21
N ARG A 27 -88.38 -96.62 92.47
CA ARG A 27 -87.54 -95.58 93.09
C ARG A 27 -86.18 -95.44 92.41
N GLY A 28 -85.59 -96.53 91.93
CA GLY A 28 -84.38 -96.53 91.11
C GLY A 28 -84.58 -95.78 89.79
N ILE A 29 -85.61 -96.17 89.03
CA ILE A 29 -85.98 -95.55 87.74
C ILE A 29 -86.27 -94.04 87.93
N LEU A 30 -87.02 -93.65 88.96
CA LEU A 30 -87.31 -92.23 89.25
C LEU A 30 -86.04 -91.43 89.57
N LYS A 31 -85.09 -91.98 90.34
CA LYS A 31 -83.79 -91.33 90.59
C LYS A 31 -82.96 -91.19 89.32
N LEU A 32 -83.00 -92.19 88.44
CA LEU A 32 -82.26 -92.19 87.17
C LEU A 32 -82.85 -91.15 86.20
N HIS A 33 -84.18 -91.12 86.03
CA HIS A 33 -84.87 -90.12 85.22
C HIS A 33 -84.69 -88.68 85.77
N ALA A 34 -84.60 -88.50 87.08
CA ALA A 34 -84.28 -87.21 87.69
C ALA A 34 -82.82 -86.78 87.45
N ARG A 35 -81.88 -87.73 87.36
CA ARG A 35 -80.49 -87.48 86.96
C ARG A 35 -80.41 -87.10 85.47
N ASP A 36 -81.14 -87.79 84.61
CA ASP A 36 -81.16 -87.52 83.17
C ASP A 36 -81.79 -86.17 82.84
N ARG A 37 -82.87 -85.76 83.52
CA ARG A 37 -83.40 -84.39 83.39
C ARG A 37 -82.35 -83.33 83.77
N LYS A 38 -81.54 -83.56 84.81
CA LYS A 38 -80.44 -82.64 85.16
C LYS A 38 -79.35 -82.64 84.10
N LEU A 39 -78.98 -83.80 83.54
CA LEU A 39 -78.03 -83.91 82.44
C LEU A 39 -78.52 -83.23 81.16
N GLN A 40 -79.80 -83.36 80.82
CA GLN A 40 -80.45 -82.66 79.70
C GLN A 40 -80.44 -81.13 79.89
N VAL A 41 -80.76 -80.62 81.08
CA VAL A 41 -80.67 -79.18 81.37
C VAL A 41 -79.22 -78.69 81.27
N ILE A 42 -78.23 -79.50 81.67
CA ILE A 42 -76.81 -79.17 81.52
C ILE A 42 -76.37 -79.21 80.05
N SER A 43 -76.81 -80.19 79.24
CA SER A 43 -76.44 -80.29 77.82
C SER A 43 -77.09 -79.17 77.00
N VAL A 44 -78.37 -78.86 77.23
CA VAL A 44 -79.07 -77.71 76.62
C VAL A 44 -78.38 -76.39 77.00
N ASN A 45 -77.95 -76.20 78.26
CA ASN A 45 -77.22 -74.99 78.65
C ASN A 45 -75.80 -74.94 78.05
N LYS A 46 -75.11 -76.07 77.89
CA LYS A 46 -73.83 -76.13 77.15
C LYS A 46 -74.03 -75.78 75.67
N LEU A 47 -75.07 -76.32 75.03
CA LEU A 47 -75.42 -76.05 73.63
C LEU A 47 -75.78 -74.58 73.43
N LYS A 48 -76.65 -74.01 74.28
CA LYS A 48 -77.01 -72.59 74.26
C LYS A 48 -75.77 -71.70 74.44
N LYS A 49 -74.85 -72.07 75.36
CA LYS A 49 -73.57 -71.36 75.52
C LYS A 49 -72.70 -71.45 74.27
N LYS A 50 -72.61 -72.61 73.60
CA LYS A 50 -71.88 -72.76 72.34
C LYS A 50 -72.48 -71.87 71.24
N VAL A 51 -73.77 -72.03 70.95
CA VAL A 51 -74.49 -71.22 69.95
C VAL A 51 -74.39 -69.72 70.23
N SER A 52 -74.31 -69.29 71.49
CA SER A 52 -74.10 -67.87 71.85
C SER A 52 -72.67 -67.34 71.66
N ARG A 53 -71.68 -68.22 71.43
CA ARG A 53 -70.34 -67.86 70.91
C ARG A 53 -70.35 -67.88 69.40
N ASP A 54 -70.77 -69.01 68.82
CA ASP A 54 -70.88 -69.21 67.37
C ASP A 54 -71.65 -68.03 66.69
N LEU A 55 -72.70 -67.50 67.32
CA LEU A 55 -73.41 -66.28 66.88
C LEU A 55 -72.63 -64.97 67.07
N LYS A 56 -71.86 -64.82 68.15
CA LYS A 56 -71.02 -63.63 68.37
C LYS A 56 -69.89 -63.58 67.35
N ASP A 57 -69.21 -64.71 67.18
CA ASP A 57 -68.08 -64.89 66.27
C ASP A 57 -68.56 -64.56 64.83
N LEU A 58 -69.70 -65.12 64.41
CA LEU A 58 -70.36 -64.77 63.15
C LEU A 58 -70.75 -63.28 63.03
N THR A 59 -71.08 -62.58 64.14
CA THR A 59 -71.33 -61.12 64.11
C THR A 59 -70.07 -60.25 64.12
N SER A 60 -68.89 -60.78 64.47
CA SER A 60 -67.60 -60.15 64.14
C SER A 60 -67.29 -60.37 62.66
N ASP A 61 -67.36 -61.61 62.18
CA ASP A 61 -67.09 -61.96 60.78
C ASP A 61 -67.95 -61.13 59.82
N VAL A 62 -69.26 -61.03 60.07
CA VAL A 62 -70.18 -60.21 59.26
C VAL A 62 -69.85 -58.70 59.32
N LYS A 63 -69.18 -58.20 60.37
CA LYS A 63 -68.68 -56.81 60.41
C LYS A 63 -67.37 -56.66 59.64
N GLU A 64 -66.45 -57.61 59.77
CA GLU A 64 -65.16 -57.60 59.06
C GLU A 64 -65.37 -57.75 57.55
N TYR A 65 -66.19 -58.70 57.12
CA TYR A 65 -66.59 -58.83 55.71
C TYR A 65 -67.35 -57.61 55.18
N ARG A 66 -68.14 -56.92 56.01
CA ARG A 66 -68.73 -55.62 55.62
C ARG A 66 -67.68 -54.53 55.46
N GLY A 67 -66.69 -54.46 56.36
CA GLY A 67 -65.56 -53.54 56.24
C GLY A 67 -64.77 -53.77 54.95
N ILE A 68 -64.35 -55.01 54.70
CA ILE A 68 -63.67 -55.43 53.48
C ILE A 68 -64.52 -55.12 52.24
N MET A 69 -65.84 -55.35 52.28
CA MET A 69 -66.73 -55.01 51.17
C MET A 69 -66.83 -53.49 50.95
N THR A 70 -66.86 -52.67 52.01
CA THR A 70 -66.83 -51.20 51.86
C THR A 70 -65.49 -50.70 51.33
N ASP A 71 -64.37 -51.31 51.73
CA ASP A 71 -63.03 -50.99 51.21
C ASP A 71 -62.91 -51.38 49.73
N ILE A 72 -63.51 -52.51 49.30
CA ILE A 72 -63.58 -52.92 47.89
C ILE A 72 -64.49 -51.98 47.07
N MET A 73 -65.66 -51.58 47.61
CA MET A 73 -66.61 -50.71 46.91
C MET A 73 -66.18 -49.24 46.82
N ASN A 74 -65.28 -48.78 47.69
CA ASN A 74 -64.79 -47.41 47.71
C ASN A 74 -63.30 -47.28 47.29
N GLY A 75 -62.54 -48.38 47.29
CA GLY A 75 -61.11 -48.44 47.01
C GLY A 75 -60.25 -48.07 48.23
N ASP A 76 -58.96 -48.46 48.19
CA ASP A 76 -57.97 -48.21 49.25
C ASP A 76 -57.64 -46.71 49.43
N GLN A 77 -58.55 -45.92 50.01
CA GLN A 77 -58.33 -44.50 50.31
C GLN A 77 -57.05 -44.29 51.16
N ARG A 78 -56.77 -45.21 52.10
CA ARG A 78 -55.53 -45.20 52.91
C ARG A 78 -54.27 -45.27 52.06
N ARG A 79 -54.26 -46.04 50.96
CA ARG A 79 -53.11 -46.09 50.04
C ARG A 79 -53.00 -44.81 49.22
N MET A 80 -54.11 -44.20 48.81
CA MET A 80 -54.09 -42.92 48.10
C MET A 80 -53.56 -41.77 48.97
N HIS A 81 -53.98 -41.63 50.23
CA HIS A 81 -53.42 -40.57 51.10
C HIS A 81 -51.91 -40.74 51.33
N MET A 82 -51.39 -41.97 51.39
CA MET A 82 -49.94 -42.24 51.45
C MET A 82 -49.23 -41.87 50.14
N LEU A 83 -49.79 -42.23 48.97
CA LEU A 83 -49.21 -41.86 47.67
C LEU A 83 -49.20 -40.34 47.44
N LEU A 84 -50.19 -39.61 47.96
CA LEU A 84 -50.29 -38.16 47.87
C LEU A 84 -49.59 -37.41 49.03
N GLN A 85 -48.88 -38.11 49.93
CA GLN A 85 -48.31 -37.53 51.15
C GLN A 85 -47.30 -36.38 50.90
N HIS A 86 -46.63 -36.36 49.75
CA HIS A 86 -45.71 -35.29 49.35
C HIS A 86 -46.38 -34.15 48.54
N HIS A 87 -47.69 -34.25 48.29
CA HIS A 87 -48.43 -33.38 47.39
C HIS A 87 -49.70 -32.83 48.06
N ARG A 88 -49.51 -31.96 49.06
CA ARG A 88 -50.57 -31.31 49.85
C ARG A 88 -51.71 -30.73 49.02
N ASP A 89 -51.41 -30.12 47.88
CA ASP A 89 -52.41 -29.51 46.99
C ASP A 89 -53.33 -30.57 46.35
N PHE A 90 -52.78 -31.76 46.06
CA PHE A 90 -53.53 -32.90 45.52
C PHE A 90 -54.32 -33.63 46.60
N GLN A 91 -53.86 -33.64 47.86
CA GLN A 91 -54.68 -34.09 49.00
C GLN A 91 -55.91 -33.18 49.13
N LEU A 92 -55.69 -31.88 49.38
CA LEU A 92 -56.76 -30.89 49.57
C LEU A 92 -57.77 -30.81 48.41
N ALA A 93 -57.36 -31.11 47.17
CA ALA A 93 -58.25 -31.14 46.01
C ALA A 93 -59.03 -32.46 45.83
N TYR A 94 -58.54 -33.59 46.35
CA TYR A 94 -59.06 -34.93 45.99
C TYR A 94 -59.32 -35.87 47.18
N ASP A 95 -59.11 -35.45 48.43
CA ASP A 95 -59.32 -36.24 49.67
C ASP A 95 -60.78 -36.75 49.87
N HIS A 96 -61.76 -36.26 49.10
CA HIS A 96 -63.17 -36.66 49.18
C HIS A 96 -63.63 -37.61 48.06
N LEU A 97 -62.78 -37.93 47.09
CA LEU A 97 -63.13 -38.73 45.91
C LEU A 97 -62.67 -40.19 46.03
N LYS A 98 -63.25 -41.08 45.22
CA LYS A 98 -62.78 -42.47 45.14
C LYS A 98 -61.44 -42.55 44.39
N PRO A 99 -60.54 -43.50 44.70
CA PRO A 99 -59.24 -43.65 44.04
C PRO A 99 -59.30 -43.66 42.50
N SER A 100 -60.35 -44.23 41.90
CA SER A 100 -60.57 -44.24 40.44
C SER A 100 -60.93 -42.85 39.88
N GLU A 101 -61.77 -42.10 40.60
CA GLU A 101 -62.18 -40.73 40.27
C GLU A 101 -61.01 -39.76 40.43
N THR A 102 -60.24 -39.89 41.52
CA THR A 102 -59.00 -39.16 41.77
C THR A 102 -57.97 -39.41 40.66
N TYR A 103 -57.77 -40.66 40.23
CA TYR A 103 -56.90 -40.96 39.09
C TYR A 103 -57.38 -40.28 37.79
N ALA A 104 -58.68 -40.36 37.49
CA ALA A 104 -59.26 -39.72 36.31
C ALA A 104 -59.13 -38.19 36.35
N ALA A 105 -59.36 -37.56 37.50
CA ALA A 105 -59.23 -36.12 37.69
C ALA A 105 -57.76 -35.65 37.55
N ILE A 106 -56.81 -36.35 38.18
CA ILE A 106 -55.37 -36.08 38.04
C ILE A 106 -54.93 -36.25 36.58
N PHE A 107 -55.41 -37.28 35.88
CA PHE A 107 -55.11 -37.48 34.46
C PHE A 107 -55.66 -36.32 33.60
N GLN A 108 -56.91 -35.90 33.84
CA GLN A 108 -57.52 -34.77 33.13
C GLN A 108 -56.79 -33.44 33.38
N ASP A 109 -56.46 -33.13 34.64
CA ASP A 109 -55.65 -31.97 35.02
C ASP A 109 -54.26 -32.01 34.35
N SER A 110 -53.58 -33.17 34.36
CA SER A 110 -52.29 -33.33 33.66
C SER A 110 -52.42 -33.09 32.15
N ALA A 111 -53.52 -33.51 31.53
CA ALA A 111 -53.80 -33.29 30.11
C ALA A 111 -54.12 -31.82 29.80
N LEU A 112 -54.82 -31.11 30.70
CA LEU A 112 -55.07 -29.67 30.60
C LEU A 112 -53.77 -28.87 30.78
N LYS A 113 -52.96 -29.18 31.80
CA LYS A 113 -51.63 -28.59 32.02
C LYS A 113 -50.71 -28.85 30.83
N ARG A 114 -50.74 -30.03 30.21
CA ARG A 114 -49.99 -30.34 28.98
C ARG A 114 -50.49 -29.54 27.76
N LYS A 115 -51.81 -29.35 27.60
CA LYS A 115 -52.38 -28.47 26.56
C LYS A 115 -51.97 -27.01 26.76
N LEU A 116 -51.97 -26.51 27.99
CA LEU A 116 -51.51 -25.16 28.35
C LEU A 116 -50.01 -25.00 28.07
N LEU A 117 -49.19 -25.98 28.46
CA LEU A 117 -47.75 -25.99 28.18
C LEU A 117 -47.45 -25.98 26.67
N ASN A 118 -48.19 -26.78 25.88
CA ASN A 118 -48.08 -26.76 24.42
C ASN A 118 -48.46 -25.39 23.82
N LYS A 119 -49.52 -24.74 24.35
CA LYS A 119 -49.91 -23.38 23.95
C LYS A 119 -48.80 -22.36 24.28
N LEU A 120 -48.18 -22.47 25.46
CA LEU A 120 -47.05 -21.62 25.87
C LEU A 120 -45.81 -21.83 24.99
N TYR A 121 -45.47 -23.08 24.64
CA TYR A 121 -44.39 -23.37 23.68
C TYR A 121 -44.69 -22.79 22.29
N TYR A 122 -45.92 -22.89 21.79
CA TYR A 122 -46.32 -22.27 20.53
C TYR A 122 -46.21 -20.74 20.58
N THR A 123 -46.73 -20.09 21.62
CA THR A 123 -46.63 -18.63 21.76
C THR A 123 -45.18 -18.17 21.93
N LYS A 124 -44.33 -18.92 22.67
CA LYS A 124 -42.89 -18.65 22.74
C LYS A 124 -42.24 -18.75 21.36
N LYS A 125 -42.53 -19.81 20.60
CA LYS A 125 -41.99 -20.00 19.23
C LYS A 125 -42.47 -18.90 18.26
N LYS A 126 -43.71 -18.41 18.40
CA LYS A 126 -44.22 -17.26 17.63
C LYS A 126 -43.50 -15.97 18.01
N LYS A 127 -43.42 -15.63 19.30
CA LYS A 127 -42.72 -14.43 19.79
C LYS A 127 -41.23 -14.43 19.47
N MET A 128 -40.59 -15.60 19.45
CA MET A 128 -39.19 -15.73 19.04
C MET A 128 -38.98 -15.47 17.55
N LYS A 129 -39.94 -15.83 16.68
CA LYS A 129 -39.92 -15.39 15.27
C LYS A 129 -40.10 -13.87 15.16
N GLU A 130 -41.16 -13.34 15.77
CA GLU A 130 -41.46 -11.89 15.77
C GLU A 130 -40.24 -11.06 16.26
N PHE A 131 -39.46 -11.58 17.22
CA PHE A 131 -38.20 -10.97 17.66
C PHE A 131 -37.09 -11.03 16.59
N PHE A 132 -36.86 -12.17 15.94
CA PHE A 132 -35.86 -12.26 14.86
C PHE A 132 -36.25 -11.43 13.64
N ASP A 133 -37.53 -11.37 13.30
CA ASP A 133 -38.07 -10.57 12.20
C ASP A 133 -37.81 -9.06 12.47
N LEU A 134 -38.08 -8.60 13.70
CA LEU A 134 -37.74 -7.23 14.15
C LEU A 134 -36.23 -6.97 14.25
N GLN A 135 -35.43 -7.96 14.67
CA GLN A 135 -33.97 -7.81 14.71
C GLN A 135 -33.37 -7.66 13.30
N LEU A 136 -33.92 -8.36 12.32
CA LEU A 136 -33.58 -8.22 10.91
C LEU A 136 -34.01 -6.85 10.36
N GLU A 137 -35.20 -6.37 10.72
CA GLU A 137 -35.66 -5.02 10.35
C GLU A 137 -34.76 -3.92 10.94
N CYS A 138 -34.37 -4.02 12.21
CA CYS A 138 -33.41 -3.12 12.84
C CYS A 138 -32.04 -3.12 12.16
N ALA A 139 -31.55 -4.30 11.74
CA ALA A 139 -30.30 -4.39 10.97
C ALA A 139 -30.43 -3.71 9.60
N LEU A 140 -31.50 -4.00 8.84
CA LEU A 140 -31.76 -3.37 7.54
C LEU A 140 -32.02 -1.86 7.63
N LEU A 141 -32.47 -1.34 8.78
CA LEU A 141 -32.59 0.09 9.04
C LEU A 141 -31.24 0.72 9.42
N ALA A 142 -30.37 0.00 10.15
CA ALA A 142 -29.00 0.43 10.40
C ALA A 142 -28.19 0.49 9.09
N ASP A 143 -28.23 -0.57 8.27
CA ASP A 143 -27.58 -0.62 6.95
C ASP A 143 -28.01 0.55 6.05
N LYS A 144 -29.31 0.88 6.04
CA LYS A 144 -29.84 2.05 5.31
C LYS A 144 -29.36 3.37 5.89
N TYR A 145 -29.30 3.49 7.22
CA TYR A 145 -28.81 4.71 7.86
C TYR A 145 -27.31 4.92 7.62
N GLU A 146 -26.51 3.86 7.58
CA GLU A 146 -25.10 3.91 7.16
C GLU A 146 -24.97 4.25 5.66
N GLN A 147 -25.86 3.76 4.80
CA GLN A 147 -25.94 4.17 3.37
C GLN A 147 -26.42 5.61 3.18
N GLU A 148 -27.30 6.14 4.04
CA GLU A 148 -27.73 7.55 4.02
C GLU A 148 -26.67 8.48 4.63
N GLN A 149 -25.84 7.98 5.54
CA GLN A 149 -24.60 8.64 5.98
C GLN A 149 -23.42 8.43 5.02
N GLU A 150 -23.56 7.59 3.98
CA GLU A 150 -22.46 7.29 3.06
C GLU A 150 -21.95 8.59 2.43
N TYR A 151 -20.64 8.78 2.57
CA TYR A 151 -20.05 10.09 2.78
C TYR A 151 -20.19 10.98 1.54
N LYS A 152 -21.24 11.80 1.46
CA LYS A 152 -21.35 12.87 0.45
C LYS A 152 -20.08 13.72 0.53
N PRO A 153 -19.17 13.65 -0.46
CA PRO A 153 -17.84 14.22 -0.30
C PRO A 153 -18.00 15.73 -0.20
N ASN A 154 -17.65 16.29 0.96
CA ASN A 154 -17.74 17.71 1.19
C ASN A 154 -16.62 18.42 0.40
N TYR A 155 -16.87 18.65 -0.89
CA TYR A 155 -15.92 19.24 -1.83
C TYR A 155 -15.41 20.61 -1.35
N LEU A 156 -16.23 21.37 -0.60
CA LEU A 156 -15.81 22.61 0.03
C LEU A 156 -14.75 22.37 1.11
N GLN A 157 -14.91 21.36 1.96
CA GLN A 157 -13.91 20.99 2.95
C GLN A 157 -12.63 20.42 2.32
N GLN A 158 -12.73 19.59 1.28
CA GLN A 158 -11.57 19.07 0.55
C GLN A 158 -10.79 20.17 -0.20
N THR A 159 -11.50 21.12 -0.83
CA THR A 159 -10.85 22.29 -1.46
C THR A 159 -10.27 23.25 -0.43
N LEU A 160 -10.89 23.42 0.74
CA LEU A 160 -10.31 24.20 1.85
C LEU A 160 -9.00 23.56 2.35
N ILE A 161 -8.98 22.24 2.54
CA ILE A 161 -7.79 21.49 3.00
C ILE A 161 -6.65 21.58 1.97
N THR A 162 -6.93 21.37 0.68
CA THR A 162 -5.88 21.46 -0.36
C THR A 162 -5.36 22.89 -0.54
N ASN A 163 -6.23 23.91 -0.42
CA ASN A 163 -5.80 25.31 -0.40
C ASN A 163 -4.94 25.64 0.83
N TYR A 164 -5.31 25.15 2.02
CA TYR A 164 -4.54 25.30 3.26
C TYR A 164 -3.14 24.65 3.15
N GLN A 165 -3.07 23.41 2.64
CA GLN A 165 -1.80 22.73 2.35
C GLN A 165 -0.94 23.52 1.35
N ARG A 166 -1.55 24.08 0.30
CA ARG A 166 -0.87 24.94 -0.69
C ARG A 166 -0.36 26.24 -0.07
N PHE A 167 -1.07 26.82 0.91
CA PHE A 167 -0.60 27.98 1.67
C PHE A 167 0.58 27.64 2.59
N ILE A 168 0.55 26.51 3.31
CA ILE A 168 1.70 26.03 4.10
C ILE A 168 2.93 25.83 3.21
N ALA A 169 2.76 25.15 2.06
CA ALA A 169 3.86 24.94 1.12
C ALA A 169 4.49 26.27 0.63
N LYS A 170 3.65 27.27 0.33
CA LYS A 170 4.11 28.63 -0.02
C LYS A 170 4.85 29.32 1.14
N MET A 171 4.34 29.22 2.37
CA MET A 171 5.00 29.82 3.55
C MET A 171 6.36 29.18 3.82
N ASN A 172 6.46 27.85 3.74
CA ASN A 172 7.71 27.13 3.94
C ASN A 172 8.74 27.48 2.85
N ALA A 173 8.30 27.58 1.59
CA ALA A 173 9.16 28.05 0.49
C ALA A 173 9.65 29.49 0.70
N ALA A 174 8.76 30.41 1.11
CA ALA A 174 9.11 31.79 1.42
C ALA A 174 10.07 31.92 2.62
N ALA A 175 9.93 31.05 3.64
CA ALA A 175 10.85 30.98 4.77
C ALA A 175 12.25 30.52 4.33
N ALA A 176 12.35 29.47 3.52
CA ALA A 176 13.62 28.99 2.97
C ALA A 176 14.29 30.05 2.06
N ILE A 177 13.52 30.75 1.22
CA ILE A 177 14.01 31.86 0.39
C ILE A 177 14.53 33.02 1.26
N ARG A 178 13.83 33.36 2.36
CA ARG A 178 14.30 34.37 3.32
C ARG A 178 15.61 33.95 3.99
N GLU A 179 15.74 32.67 4.35
CA GLU A 179 16.96 32.14 4.97
C GLU A 179 18.15 32.17 4.00
N THR A 180 17.98 31.79 2.73
CA THR A 180 19.05 31.90 1.73
C THR A 180 19.46 33.35 1.48
N TYR A 181 18.52 34.30 1.41
CA TYR A 181 18.87 35.73 1.33
C TYR A 181 19.62 36.25 2.57
N ILE A 182 19.29 35.78 3.77
CA ILE A 182 20.04 36.12 5.00
C ILE A 182 21.47 35.57 4.91
N CYS A 183 21.64 34.32 4.46
CA CYS A 183 22.96 33.73 4.23
C CYS A 183 23.77 34.49 3.17
N MET A 184 23.18 34.86 2.04
CA MET A 184 23.82 35.69 1.01
C MET A 184 24.23 37.06 1.56
N SER A 185 23.35 37.74 2.30
CA SER A 185 23.67 39.02 2.94
C SER A 185 24.82 38.89 3.95
N ASN A 186 24.89 37.79 4.69
CA ASN A 186 25.95 37.53 5.66
C ASN A 186 27.29 37.16 5.00
N ILE A 187 27.28 36.57 3.80
CA ILE A 187 28.49 36.37 2.97
C ILE A 187 28.98 37.73 2.47
N LEU A 188 28.12 38.50 1.79
CA LEU A 188 28.47 39.83 1.25
C LEU A 188 29.00 40.80 2.33
N LYS A 189 28.50 40.73 3.57
CA LYS A 189 29.03 41.49 4.71
C LYS A 189 30.44 41.07 5.14
N LYS A 190 30.78 39.78 5.05
CA LYS A 190 32.15 39.32 5.30
C LYS A 190 33.08 39.75 4.18
N ASP A 191 32.65 39.59 2.93
CA ASP A 191 33.41 39.96 1.75
C ASP A 191 33.74 41.46 1.74
N ALA A 192 32.78 42.32 2.10
CA ALA A 192 33.00 43.76 2.30
C ALA A 192 34.13 44.06 3.30
N VAL A 193 34.13 43.40 4.47
CA VAL A 193 35.19 43.57 5.49
C VAL A 193 36.55 43.05 4.98
N TYR A 194 36.57 41.98 4.17
CA TYR A 194 37.81 41.54 3.52
C TYR A 194 38.31 42.55 2.47
N PHE A 195 37.42 43.15 1.67
CA PHE A 195 37.81 44.18 0.70
C PHE A 195 38.35 45.45 1.38
N ASP A 196 37.72 45.93 2.45
CA ASP A 196 38.21 47.08 3.22
C ASP A 196 39.62 46.80 3.79
N ALA A 197 39.83 45.61 4.38
CA ALA A 197 41.13 45.20 4.92
C ALA A 197 42.22 45.10 3.83
N VAL A 198 41.88 44.59 2.64
CA VAL A 198 42.80 44.55 1.48
C VAL A 198 43.10 45.96 0.97
N LEU A 199 42.10 46.84 0.88
CA LEU A 199 42.28 48.23 0.45
C LEU A 199 43.16 49.02 1.43
N ASP A 200 43.01 48.83 2.74
CA ASP A 200 43.88 49.47 3.74
C ASP A 200 45.30 48.89 3.74
N ALA A 201 45.47 47.58 3.54
CA ALA A 201 46.78 46.99 3.33
C ALA A 201 47.50 47.58 2.09
N LEU A 202 46.78 47.75 0.98
CA LEU A 202 47.30 48.39 -0.23
C LEU A 202 47.64 49.88 -0.03
N LYS A 203 46.86 50.63 0.76
CA LYS A 203 47.18 52.03 1.14
C LYS A 203 48.43 52.12 2.02
N VAL A 204 48.68 51.12 2.86
CA VAL A 204 49.92 51.03 3.68
C VAL A 204 51.11 50.69 2.80
N ASP A 205 50.99 49.66 1.95
CA ASP A 205 52.07 49.27 1.04
C ASP A 205 52.43 50.38 0.05
N GLN A 206 51.45 51.08 -0.54
CA GLN A 206 51.69 52.26 -1.38
C GLN A 206 52.57 53.31 -0.69
N LYS A 207 52.33 53.59 0.60
CA LYS A 207 53.15 54.54 1.39
C LYS A 207 54.56 54.01 1.60
N VAL A 208 54.73 52.72 1.87
CA VAL A 208 56.03 52.07 2.03
C VAL A 208 56.81 52.09 0.72
N GLN A 209 56.19 51.71 -0.41
CA GLN A 209 56.79 51.78 -1.74
C GLN A 209 57.22 53.21 -2.09
N CYS A 210 56.39 54.22 -1.81
CA CYS A 210 56.74 55.62 -2.03
C CYS A 210 57.95 56.07 -1.18
N GLN A 211 58.03 55.67 0.10
CA GLN A 211 59.21 55.93 0.95
C GLN A 211 60.47 55.23 0.45
N ILE A 212 60.35 53.99 -0.05
CA ILE A 212 61.46 53.24 -0.64
C ILE A 212 61.94 53.93 -1.93
N LEU A 213 61.02 54.37 -2.80
CA LEU A 213 61.36 55.08 -4.03
C LEU A 213 62.07 56.41 -3.73
N ILE A 214 61.59 57.20 -2.77
CA ILE A 214 62.28 58.43 -2.34
C ILE A 214 63.70 58.12 -1.85
N LYS A 215 63.88 57.13 -0.96
CA LYS A 215 65.21 56.70 -0.49
C LYS A 215 66.11 56.23 -1.64
N ALA A 216 65.56 55.46 -2.59
CA ALA A 216 66.30 55.01 -3.77
C ALA A 216 66.74 56.17 -4.66
N THR A 217 65.89 57.19 -4.87
CA THR A 217 66.26 58.39 -5.63
C THR A 217 67.36 59.20 -4.95
N VAL A 218 67.32 59.38 -3.62
CA VAL A 218 68.37 60.06 -2.86
C VAL A 218 69.70 59.28 -2.91
N MET A 219 69.66 57.96 -2.73
CA MET A 219 70.86 57.12 -2.86
C MET A 219 71.41 57.12 -4.30
N GLY A 220 70.55 57.20 -5.31
CA GLY A 220 70.94 57.34 -6.71
C GLY A 220 71.58 58.69 -7.02
N GLN A 221 71.07 59.79 -6.44
CA GLN A 221 71.67 61.12 -6.53
C GLN A 221 73.07 61.13 -5.90
N LEU A 222 73.20 60.65 -4.66
CA LEU A 222 74.50 60.52 -3.99
C LEU A 222 75.49 59.64 -4.77
N ALA A 223 75.02 58.55 -5.39
CA ALA A 223 75.87 57.70 -6.23
C ALA A 223 76.33 58.41 -7.52
N ALA A 224 75.47 59.21 -8.14
CA ALA A 224 75.81 60.03 -9.31
C ALA A 224 76.80 61.15 -8.98
N GLU A 225 76.60 61.83 -7.85
CA GLU A 225 77.54 62.85 -7.33
C GLU A 225 78.92 62.23 -7.11
N ASN A 226 79.02 61.10 -6.39
CA ASN A 226 80.29 60.39 -6.20
C ASN A 226 80.94 59.93 -7.53
N LEU A 227 80.14 59.61 -8.55
CA LEU A 227 80.64 59.24 -9.87
C LEU A 227 81.25 60.45 -10.61
N ASP A 228 80.58 61.60 -10.65
CA ASP A 228 81.16 62.79 -11.28
C ASP A 228 82.34 63.37 -10.45
N ASP A 229 82.34 63.20 -9.13
CA ASP A 229 83.44 63.58 -8.24
C ASP A 229 84.71 62.73 -8.50
N THR A 230 84.55 61.40 -8.62
CA THR A 230 85.65 60.50 -9.03
C THR A 230 86.09 60.77 -10.47
N ARG A 231 85.16 61.05 -11.38
CA ARG A 231 85.45 61.43 -12.78
C ARG A 231 86.23 62.75 -12.88
N GLN A 232 85.98 63.72 -12.00
CA GLN A 232 86.79 64.95 -11.90
C GLN A 232 88.20 64.65 -11.38
N LYS A 233 88.33 63.84 -10.32
CA LYS A 233 89.63 63.38 -9.79
C LYS A 233 90.44 62.63 -10.86
N TYR A 234 89.81 61.77 -11.67
CA TYR A 234 90.45 61.11 -12.81
C TYR A 234 90.90 62.09 -13.91
N LYS A 235 90.12 63.14 -14.22
CA LYS A 235 90.54 64.18 -15.18
C LYS A 235 91.78 64.94 -14.69
N GLN A 236 91.80 65.35 -13.42
CA GLN A 236 92.94 66.01 -12.79
C GLN A 236 94.18 65.12 -12.85
N MET A 237 94.08 63.89 -12.33
CA MET A 237 95.17 62.92 -12.34
C MET A 237 95.68 62.61 -13.75
N ALA A 238 94.81 62.49 -14.75
CA ALA A 238 95.22 62.29 -16.15
C ALA A 238 95.99 63.49 -16.71
N GLN A 239 95.60 64.71 -16.35
CA GLN A 239 96.31 65.94 -16.73
C GLN A 239 97.68 66.04 -16.03
N ASP A 240 97.75 65.74 -14.74
CA ASP A 240 99.00 65.71 -13.97
C ASP A 240 99.98 64.64 -14.51
N VAL A 241 99.47 63.44 -14.81
CA VAL A 241 100.24 62.36 -15.45
C VAL A 241 100.73 62.80 -16.84
N TRP A 242 99.93 63.50 -17.62
CA TRP A 242 100.33 63.99 -18.95
C TRP A 242 101.40 65.10 -18.88
N VAL A 243 101.31 66.01 -17.90
CA VAL A 243 102.37 67.00 -17.62
C VAL A 243 103.65 66.28 -17.20
N ASN A 244 103.58 65.38 -16.22
CA ASN A 244 104.72 64.56 -15.77
C ASN A 244 105.33 63.74 -16.91
N MET A 245 104.52 63.18 -17.81
CA MET A 245 105.00 62.37 -18.93
C MET A 245 105.65 63.22 -20.01
N ARG A 246 105.15 64.44 -20.27
CA ARG A 246 105.80 65.44 -21.12
C ARG A 246 107.10 65.99 -20.51
N GLU A 247 107.17 66.13 -19.20
CA GLU A 247 108.40 66.51 -18.50
C GLU A 247 109.43 65.38 -18.52
N ARG A 248 109.01 64.12 -18.31
CA ARG A 248 109.83 62.93 -18.53
C ARG A 248 110.28 62.82 -19.99
N GLU A 249 109.45 63.17 -20.96
CA GLU A 249 109.85 63.19 -22.37
C GLU A 249 110.93 64.25 -22.64
N ARG A 250 110.84 65.44 -22.03
CA ARG A 250 111.87 66.49 -22.09
C ARG A 250 113.16 66.05 -21.40
N THR A 251 113.10 65.52 -20.18
CA THR A 251 114.31 65.06 -19.47
C THR A 251 114.93 63.85 -20.16
N LEU A 252 114.14 62.91 -20.68
CA LEU A 252 114.65 61.82 -21.52
C LEU A 252 115.22 62.30 -22.85
N LYS A 253 114.74 63.40 -23.44
CA LYS A 253 115.37 64.01 -24.62
C LYS A 253 116.71 64.67 -24.27
N ASN A 254 116.79 65.41 -23.15
CA ASN A 254 118.03 66.02 -22.68
C ASN A 254 119.07 64.97 -22.26
N VAL A 255 118.63 63.92 -21.56
CA VAL A 255 119.48 62.77 -21.19
C VAL A 255 119.84 61.95 -22.42
N ARG A 256 118.95 61.80 -23.42
CA ARG A 256 119.33 61.19 -24.70
C ARG A 256 120.37 62.01 -25.43
N SER A 257 120.24 63.34 -25.56
CA SER A 257 121.33 64.13 -26.17
C SER A 257 122.64 64.03 -25.40
N GLN A 258 122.61 64.05 -24.05
CA GLN A 258 123.80 63.83 -23.23
C GLN A 258 124.38 62.42 -23.39
N VAL A 259 123.53 61.40 -23.53
CA VAL A 259 123.95 60.02 -23.79
C VAL A 259 124.44 59.88 -25.22
N ASP A 260 123.85 60.52 -26.22
CA ASP A 260 124.27 60.52 -27.62
C ASP A 260 125.62 61.25 -27.78
N ASP A 261 125.86 62.33 -27.01
CA ASP A 261 127.17 62.99 -26.89
C ASP A 261 128.20 62.04 -26.24
N LEU A 262 127.85 61.43 -25.10
CA LEU A 262 128.68 60.46 -24.38
C LEU A 262 128.83 59.12 -25.12
N TRP A 263 127.97 58.82 -26.09
CA TRP A 263 127.94 57.58 -26.88
C TRP A 263 128.58 57.78 -28.24
N ALA A 264 128.58 58.98 -28.82
CA ALA A 264 129.55 59.35 -29.85
C ALA A 264 130.97 59.28 -29.27
N TYR A 265 131.15 59.75 -28.03
CA TYR A 265 132.40 59.58 -27.28
C TYR A 265 132.70 58.10 -26.98
N ALA A 266 131.75 57.31 -26.45
CA ALA A 266 131.97 55.92 -26.08
C ALA A 266 132.05 54.94 -27.26
N GLN A 267 131.38 55.20 -28.39
CA GLN A 267 131.55 54.42 -29.63
C GLN A 267 132.93 54.66 -30.26
N SER A 268 133.57 55.80 -30.00
CA SER A 268 135.00 56.00 -30.29
C SER A 268 135.92 55.16 -29.37
N LEU A 269 135.34 54.51 -28.33
CA LEU A 269 136.01 53.86 -27.20
C LEU A 269 135.51 52.41 -26.91
N VAL A 270 134.98 51.68 -27.91
CA VAL A 270 134.78 50.19 -27.99
C VAL A 270 133.33 49.64 -27.80
N ARG A 271 133.10 48.40 -28.29
CA ARG A 271 131.83 47.62 -28.43
C ARG A 271 131.35 46.93 -27.12
N VAL A 272 130.07 46.50 -27.09
CA VAL A 272 129.34 45.99 -25.89
C VAL A 272 128.36 44.83 -26.21
N GLU A 273 128.27 43.84 -25.32
CA GLU A 273 127.30 42.70 -25.20
C GLU A 273 127.28 42.25 -23.70
N SER A 274 126.29 41.58 -23.05
CA SER A 274 124.86 41.24 -23.25
C SER A 274 124.22 40.73 -21.91
N ASP A 275 122.88 40.53 -21.83
CA ASP A 275 122.07 40.25 -20.61
C ASP A 275 121.80 38.75 -20.26
N THR A 276 121.02 38.42 -19.19
CA THR A 276 119.89 37.41 -19.12
C THR A 276 119.37 36.99 -17.71
N ASP A 277 118.19 36.32 -17.65
CA ASP A 277 117.25 36.06 -16.49
C ASP A 277 117.07 34.56 -16.04
N PHE A 278 116.21 34.25 -15.03
CA PHE A 278 115.54 32.93 -14.67
C PHE A 278 114.62 33.04 -13.39
N THR A 279 113.58 32.25 -12.96
CA THR A 279 112.46 31.34 -13.41
C THR A 279 111.67 30.76 -12.17
N GLU A 280 110.52 30.04 -12.32
CA GLU A 280 109.57 29.59 -11.22
C GLU A 280 109.28 28.03 -11.06
N LYS A 281 108.41 27.59 -10.10
CA LYS A 281 108.00 26.18 -9.78
C LYS A 281 106.52 25.96 -9.30
N LYS A 282 106.03 24.70 -9.17
CA LYS A 282 104.63 24.27 -8.79
C LYS A 282 104.54 23.01 -7.86
N ILE A 283 103.33 22.64 -7.36
CA ILE A 283 103.02 21.66 -6.26
C ILE A 283 101.88 20.63 -6.64
N ILE A 284 101.61 19.58 -5.83
CA ILE A 284 100.78 18.35 -6.09
C ILE A 284 99.67 18.12 -5.01
N VAL A 285 98.65 17.26 -5.28
CA VAL A 285 97.45 16.93 -4.44
C VAL A 285 97.27 15.40 -4.19
N THR A 286 96.44 14.97 -3.22
CA THR A 286 96.34 13.59 -2.65
C THR A 286 94.96 12.87 -2.81
N LYS A 287 94.95 11.54 -2.59
CA LYS A 287 93.92 10.56 -3.05
C LYS A 287 92.65 10.35 -2.20
N SER A 288 92.41 11.05 -1.10
CA SER A 288 91.33 10.66 -0.16
C SER A 288 89.90 10.92 -0.64
N GLU A 289 89.70 11.72 -1.69
CA GLU A 289 88.36 12.13 -2.15
C GLU A 289 87.66 11.10 -3.06
N GLU A 290 88.43 10.24 -3.75
CA GLU A 290 87.95 9.36 -4.83
C GLU A 290 86.89 8.35 -4.35
N TRP A 291 87.05 7.82 -3.13
CA TRP A 291 86.10 6.87 -2.51
C TRP A 291 84.79 7.55 -2.11
N LEU A 292 84.86 8.75 -1.53
CA LEU A 292 83.68 9.50 -1.09
C LEU A 292 82.83 9.93 -2.29
N GLN A 293 83.48 10.42 -3.36
CA GLN A 293 82.82 10.72 -4.63
C GLN A 293 82.13 9.49 -5.25
N SER A 294 82.70 8.30 -5.08
CA SER A 294 82.10 7.05 -5.58
C SER A 294 80.86 6.64 -4.79
N GLN A 295 80.81 6.86 -3.48
CA GLN A 295 79.60 6.63 -2.68
C GLN A 295 78.49 7.64 -2.98
N ILE A 296 78.84 8.92 -3.14
CA ILE A 296 77.88 9.98 -3.48
C ILE A 296 77.16 9.64 -4.80
N ARG A 297 77.91 9.29 -5.86
CA ARG A 297 77.35 8.89 -7.17
C ARG A 297 76.38 7.71 -7.10
N HIS A 298 76.63 6.74 -6.21
CA HIS A 298 75.73 5.60 -6.01
C HIS A 298 74.42 6.00 -5.31
N LEU A 299 74.44 7.01 -4.44
CA LEU A 299 73.23 7.54 -3.82
C LEU A 299 72.44 8.41 -4.80
N GLU A 300 73.12 9.24 -5.61
CA GLU A 300 72.54 10.05 -6.68
C GLU A 300 71.77 9.15 -7.69
N ASP A 301 72.39 8.08 -8.17
CA ASP A 301 71.76 7.08 -9.08
C ASP A 301 70.51 6.40 -8.48
N ILE A 302 70.48 6.15 -7.17
CA ILE A 302 69.27 5.66 -6.48
C ILE A 302 68.18 6.73 -6.42
N PHE A 303 68.54 7.98 -6.09
CA PHE A 303 67.58 9.08 -6.00
C PHE A 303 66.99 9.44 -7.37
N ASP A 304 67.76 9.37 -8.45
CA ASP A 304 67.25 9.58 -9.81
C ASP A 304 66.28 8.47 -10.23
N LYS A 305 66.60 7.19 -10.00
CA LYS A 305 65.66 6.07 -10.24
C LYS A 305 64.36 6.20 -9.43
N THR A 306 64.44 6.76 -8.22
CA THR A 306 63.27 7.03 -7.37
C THR A 306 62.44 8.21 -7.91
N LYS A 307 63.11 9.27 -8.37
CA LYS A 307 62.50 10.48 -8.97
C LYS A 307 61.81 10.18 -10.32
N GLU A 308 62.43 9.36 -11.17
CA GLU A 308 61.84 8.90 -12.43
C GLU A 308 60.60 8.02 -12.18
N SER A 309 60.74 6.99 -11.34
CA SER A 309 59.63 6.05 -11.07
C SER A 309 58.42 6.69 -10.36
N MET A 310 58.64 7.77 -9.59
CA MET A 310 57.56 8.57 -8.99
C MET A 310 57.11 9.77 -9.83
N LEU A 311 57.69 10.00 -11.02
CA LEU A 311 57.41 11.11 -11.95
C LEU A 311 57.45 12.49 -11.27
N VAL A 312 58.61 12.83 -10.70
CA VAL A 312 58.82 13.97 -9.79
C VAL A 312 59.83 14.96 -10.38
N ARG A 313 59.67 16.28 -10.11
CA ARG A 313 60.56 17.32 -10.68
C ARG A 313 61.77 17.62 -9.79
N SER A 314 61.57 17.74 -8.48
CA SER A 314 62.66 17.86 -7.49
C SER A 314 62.68 16.68 -6.52
N TYR A 315 63.83 16.39 -5.92
CA TYR A 315 63.93 15.36 -4.88
C TYR A 315 63.09 15.74 -3.63
N ASP A 316 62.89 17.03 -3.37
CA ASP A 316 62.08 17.54 -2.25
C ASP A 316 60.61 17.12 -2.31
N GLU A 317 60.07 16.89 -3.52
CA GLU A 317 58.69 16.47 -3.77
C GLU A 317 58.49 14.95 -3.53
N VAL A 318 59.56 14.16 -3.44
CA VAL A 318 59.50 12.68 -3.29
C VAL A 318 58.90 12.29 -1.94
N PHE A 319 59.43 12.84 -0.84
CA PHE A 319 58.97 12.51 0.51
C PHE A 319 57.50 12.91 0.78
N PRO A 320 57.02 14.13 0.43
CA PRO A 320 55.61 14.48 0.53
C PRO A 320 54.68 13.58 -0.28
N ARG A 321 55.09 13.13 -1.48
CA ARG A 321 54.31 12.17 -2.27
C ARG A 321 54.24 10.80 -1.62
N LEU A 322 55.35 10.29 -1.07
CA LEU A 322 55.36 9.03 -0.32
C LEU A 322 54.45 9.11 0.93
N GLU A 323 54.48 10.24 1.66
CA GLU A 323 53.63 10.41 2.84
C GLU A 323 52.15 10.47 2.47
N GLU A 324 51.74 11.23 1.44
CA GLU A 324 50.34 11.27 1.02
C GLU A 324 49.90 9.94 0.37
N GLN A 325 50.78 9.21 -0.31
CA GLN A 325 50.50 7.85 -0.76
C GLN A 325 50.27 6.88 0.42
N MET A 326 51.04 6.99 1.50
CA MET A 326 50.80 6.24 2.75
C MET A 326 49.47 6.65 3.41
N ARG A 327 49.14 7.94 3.48
CA ARG A 327 47.87 8.45 4.01
C ARG A 327 46.68 7.96 3.17
N GLN A 328 46.79 7.97 1.84
CA GLN A 328 45.77 7.42 0.93
C GLN A 328 45.60 5.90 1.11
N LYS A 329 46.70 5.14 1.22
CA LYS A 329 46.66 3.70 1.54
C LYS A 329 45.97 3.43 2.88
N ALA A 330 46.23 4.24 3.90
CA ALA A 330 45.56 4.14 5.20
C ALA A 330 44.05 4.43 5.11
N ARG A 331 43.64 5.49 4.39
CA ARG A 331 42.23 5.79 4.11
C ARG A 331 41.53 4.64 3.38
N LEU A 332 42.17 4.08 2.35
CA LEU A 332 41.64 2.92 1.61
C LEU A 332 41.49 1.68 2.49
N LEU A 333 42.44 1.39 3.38
CA LEU A 333 42.35 0.26 4.31
C LEU A 333 41.21 0.43 5.32
N VAL A 334 40.99 1.66 5.83
CA VAL A 334 39.84 1.95 6.70
C VAL A 334 38.52 1.77 5.95
N GLN A 335 38.42 2.27 4.72
CA GLN A 335 37.22 2.09 3.88
C GLN A 335 36.98 0.62 3.53
N PHE A 336 38.03 -0.13 3.18
CA PHE A 336 37.93 -1.57 2.89
C PHE A 336 37.44 -2.36 4.11
N ASN A 337 37.97 -2.07 5.29
CA ASN A 337 37.53 -2.70 6.54
C ASN A 337 36.08 -2.33 6.88
N HIS A 338 35.66 -1.08 6.64
CA HIS A 338 34.26 -0.67 6.80
C HIS A 338 33.33 -1.44 5.84
N ASN A 339 33.70 -1.55 4.57
CA ASN A 339 32.95 -2.29 3.55
C ASN A 339 32.85 -3.79 3.88
N LEU A 340 33.89 -4.39 4.47
CA LEU A 340 33.83 -5.78 4.97
C LEU A 340 32.85 -5.93 6.14
N ILE A 341 32.88 -5.02 7.12
CA ILE A 341 31.94 -5.02 8.25
C ILE A 341 30.50 -4.81 7.75
N GLU A 342 30.28 -3.91 6.79
CA GLU A 342 28.97 -3.70 6.18
C GLU A 342 28.49 -4.96 5.43
N ARG A 343 29.33 -5.55 4.57
CA ARG A 343 29.08 -6.81 3.85
C ARG A 343 28.66 -7.90 4.82
N ASP A 344 29.39 -8.08 5.92
CA ASP A 344 29.13 -9.13 6.89
C ASP A 344 27.86 -8.83 7.72
N SER A 345 27.55 -7.56 7.97
CA SER A 345 26.24 -7.17 8.51
C SER A 345 25.08 -7.52 7.57
N ILE A 346 25.26 -7.34 6.25
CA ILE A 346 24.27 -7.67 5.21
C ILE A 346 24.13 -9.18 5.08
N LEU A 347 25.24 -9.93 5.16
CA LEU A 347 25.25 -11.39 5.12
C LEU A 347 24.54 -11.98 6.36
N ASN A 348 24.79 -11.43 7.55
CA ASN A 348 24.09 -11.79 8.78
C ASN A 348 22.59 -11.45 8.72
N LYS A 349 22.21 -10.25 8.24
CA LYS A 349 20.81 -9.87 7.99
C LYS A 349 20.13 -10.83 7.00
N LYS A 350 20.82 -11.22 5.92
CA LYS A 350 20.34 -12.21 4.95
C LYS A 350 20.17 -13.59 5.58
N HIS A 351 21.12 -14.04 6.40
CA HIS A 351 21.01 -15.33 7.09
C HIS A 351 19.84 -15.34 8.07
N HIS A 352 19.66 -14.28 8.88
CA HIS A 352 18.50 -14.12 9.76
C HIS A 352 17.18 -14.08 8.97
N ALA A 353 17.13 -13.41 7.83
CA ALA A 353 15.96 -13.39 6.95
C ALA A 353 15.67 -14.78 6.33
N LEU A 354 16.70 -15.57 6.00
CA LEU A 354 16.53 -16.95 5.54
C LEU A 354 16.04 -17.89 6.66
N LEU A 355 16.50 -17.70 7.91
CA LEU A 355 15.99 -18.44 9.07
C LEU A 355 14.53 -18.08 9.38
N ILE A 356 14.14 -16.81 9.25
CA ILE A 356 12.72 -16.39 9.31
C ILE A 356 11.93 -17.01 8.15
N LEU A 357 12.45 -17.00 6.92
CA LEU A 357 11.77 -17.56 5.76
C LEU A 357 11.52 -19.07 5.95
N ALA A 358 12.54 -19.82 6.37
CA ALA A 358 12.40 -21.25 6.66
C ALA A 358 11.42 -21.52 7.81
N SER A 359 11.43 -20.72 8.88
CA SER A 359 10.47 -20.91 9.97
C SER A 359 9.04 -20.54 9.56
N LEU A 360 8.84 -19.55 8.70
CA LEU A 360 7.52 -19.20 8.12
C LEU A 360 7.04 -20.22 7.08
N GLU A 361 7.95 -20.85 6.33
CA GLU A 361 7.60 -21.91 5.36
C GLU A 361 7.27 -23.24 6.04
N HIS A 362 7.88 -23.54 7.20
CA HIS A 362 7.61 -24.75 7.98
C HIS A 362 6.55 -24.54 9.08
N SER A 363 6.25 -23.31 9.50
CA SER A 363 5.13 -23.03 10.39
C SER A 363 3.79 -23.13 9.65
N MET A 364 3.03 -24.19 9.93
CA MET A 364 1.69 -24.44 9.40
C MET A 364 0.62 -23.53 10.02
N ILE A 365 0.83 -22.20 9.96
CA ILE A 365 -0.13 -21.19 10.39
C ILE A 365 -1.11 -20.93 9.24
N GLY A 366 -2.42 -21.08 9.49
CA GLY A 366 -3.46 -20.97 8.46
C GLY A 366 -3.47 -19.62 7.71
N THR A 367 -3.01 -18.55 8.35
CA THR A 367 -2.86 -17.21 7.76
C THR A 367 -1.85 -17.18 6.61
N THR A 368 -0.80 -18.01 6.64
CA THR A 368 0.18 -18.12 5.54
C THR A 368 -0.44 -18.75 4.30
N GLY A 369 -1.43 -19.63 4.47
CA GLY A 369 -2.22 -20.20 3.37
C GLY A 369 -3.15 -19.16 2.73
N GLN A 370 -3.86 -18.39 3.55
CA GLN A 370 -4.70 -17.27 3.11
C GLN A 370 -3.87 -16.22 2.36
N TYR A 371 -2.77 -15.75 2.94
CA TYR A 371 -1.85 -14.80 2.30
C TYR A 371 -1.29 -15.30 0.97
N LYS A 372 -1.01 -16.61 0.82
CA LYS A 372 -0.59 -17.21 -0.46
C LYS A 372 -1.72 -17.23 -1.52
N ALA A 373 -2.99 -17.30 -1.10
CA ALA A 373 -4.14 -17.15 -1.99
C ALA A 373 -4.39 -15.68 -2.37
N ASP A 374 -4.43 -14.79 -1.39
CA ASP A 374 -4.63 -13.34 -1.58
C ASP A 374 -3.54 -12.75 -2.49
N LYS A 375 -2.29 -13.18 -2.31
CA LYS A 375 -1.17 -12.80 -3.19
C LYS A 375 -1.40 -13.21 -4.64
N LYS A 376 -2.01 -14.37 -4.92
CA LYS A 376 -2.35 -14.77 -6.30
C LYS A 376 -3.46 -13.88 -6.85
N ILE A 377 -4.55 -13.70 -6.10
CA ILE A 377 -5.68 -12.85 -6.49
C ILE A 377 -5.21 -11.40 -6.79
N MET A 378 -4.30 -10.85 -5.98
CA MET A 378 -3.70 -9.54 -6.21
C MET A 378 -2.81 -9.49 -7.46
N LEU A 379 -2.03 -10.54 -7.75
CA LEU A 379 -1.22 -10.62 -8.97
C LEU A 379 -2.11 -10.69 -10.22
N ASP A 380 -3.15 -11.51 -10.20
CA ASP A 380 -4.13 -11.62 -11.29
C ASP A 380 -4.83 -10.27 -11.52
N GLN A 381 -5.23 -9.57 -10.46
CA GLN A 381 -5.78 -8.22 -10.53
C GLN A 381 -4.80 -7.23 -11.18
N ILE A 382 -3.53 -7.23 -10.77
CA ILE A 382 -2.47 -6.40 -11.36
C ILE A 382 -2.29 -6.70 -12.86
N GLU A 383 -2.36 -7.96 -13.28
CA GLU A 383 -2.31 -8.31 -14.70
C GLU A 383 -3.52 -7.80 -15.49
N THR A 384 -4.74 -7.91 -14.95
CA THR A 384 -5.92 -7.32 -15.61
C THR A 384 -5.88 -5.80 -15.68
N GLN A 385 -5.21 -5.12 -14.74
CA GLN A 385 -4.99 -3.67 -14.81
C GLN A 385 -3.93 -3.31 -15.85
N LYS A 386 -2.80 -4.03 -15.91
CA LYS A 386 -1.77 -3.84 -16.94
C LYS A 386 -2.31 -4.05 -18.36
N LYS A 387 -3.17 -5.04 -18.57
CA LYS A 387 -3.87 -5.27 -19.86
C LYS A 387 -4.73 -4.06 -20.21
N ARG A 388 -5.62 -3.62 -19.31
CA ARG A 388 -6.44 -2.42 -19.49
C ARG A 388 -5.62 -1.15 -19.75
N GLU A 389 -4.46 -0.99 -19.10
CA GLU A 389 -3.56 0.15 -19.34
C GLU A 389 -2.95 0.12 -20.75
N ALA A 390 -2.55 -1.05 -21.24
CA ALA A 390 -2.08 -1.24 -22.61
C ALA A 390 -3.20 -0.96 -23.64
N ASP A 391 -4.42 -1.43 -23.37
CA ASP A 391 -5.59 -1.18 -24.22
C ASP A 391 -5.91 0.32 -24.31
N PHE A 392 -5.92 1.04 -23.18
CA PHE A 392 -6.09 2.49 -23.17
C PHE A 392 -4.94 3.24 -23.87
N LYS A 393 -3.69 2.78 -23.74
CA LYS A 393 -2.54 3.33 -24.47
C LYS A 393 -2.70 3.15 -25.99
N ASN A 394 -3.15 1.98 -26.44
CA ASN A 394 -3.41 1.70 -27.85
C ASN A 394 -4.59 2.53 -28.39
N MET A 395 -5.70 2.61 -27.66
CA MET A 395 -6.83 3.49 -28.00
C MET A 395 -6.44 4.98 -28.04
N ARG A 396 -5.48 5.41 -27.22
CA ARG A 396 -4.93 6.78 -27.26
C ARG A 396 -4.07 7.03 -28.49
N LYS A 397 -3.27 6.04 -28.95
CA LYS A 397 -2.52 6.12 -30.21
C LYS A 397 -3.46 6.26 -31.41
N ILE A 398 -4.40 5.33 -31.56
CA ILE A 398 -5.39 5.32 -32.66
C ILE A 398 -6.18 6.63 -32.73
N ARG A 399 -6.60 7.19 -31.58
CA ARG A 399 -7.26 8.50 -31.53
C ARG A 399 -6.32 9.67 -31.88
N GLY A 400 -5.05 9.60 -31.49
CA GLY A 400 -4.03 10.59 -31.85
C GLY A 400 -3.73 10.61 -33.35
N GLU A 401 -3.54 9.42 -33.94
CA GLU A 401 -3.36 9.22 -35.38
C GLU A 401 -4.57 9.75 -36.17
N LEU A 402 -5.79 9.43 -35.74
CA LEU A 402 -7.01 9.95 -36.35
C LEU A 402 -7.11 11.48 -36.28
N LEU A 403 -6.80 12.09 -35.12
CA LEU A 403 -6.78 13.55 -34.96
C LEU A 403 -5.69 14.22 -35.82
N MET A 404 -4.52 13.60 -35.94
CA MET A 404 -3.44 14.08 -36.79
C MET A 404 -3.82 14.01 -38.27
N ASN A 405 -4.46 12.93 -38.72
CA ASN A 405 -5.00 12.80 -40.07
C ASN A 405 -6.10 13.83 -40.36
N ILE A 406 -6.97 14.13 -39.39
CA ILE A 406 -7.99 15.19 -39.51
C ILE A 406 -7.34 16.58 -39.59
N ARG A 407 -6.33 16.88 -38.76
CA ARG A 407 -5.57 18.16 -38.83
C ARG A 407 -4.87 18.31 -40.18
N ALA A 408 -4.19 17.28 -40.66
CA ALA A 408 -3.53 17.28 -41.97
C ALA A 408 -4.54 17.47 -43.13
N ALA A 409 -5.69 16.79 -43.08
CA ALA A 409 -6.75 16.98 -44.07
C ALA A 409 -7.31 18.41 -44.08
N MET A 410 -7.52 19.03 -42.90
CA MET A 410 -7.96 20.42 -42.82
C MET A 410 -6.88 21.40 -43.29
N GLN A 411 -5.60 21.18 -42.97
CA GLN A 411 -4.49 22.00 -43.49
C GLN A 411 -4.38 21.89 -45.02
N ASN A 412 -4.59 20.69 -45.59
CA ASN A 412 -4.67 20.50 -47.04
C ASN A 412 -5.89 21.19 -47.69
N MET A 413 -7.02 21.30 -46.97
CA MET A 413 -8.14 22.13 -47.42
C MET A 413 -7.78 23.61 -47.35
N VAL A 414 -7.20 24.11 -46.26
CA VAL A 414 -6.79 25.52 -46.15
C VAL A 414 -5.80 25.90 -47.26
N SER A 415 -4.84 25.03 -47.59
CA SER A 415 -3.84 25.30 -48.64
C SER A 415 -4.43 25.34 -50.05
N MET A 416 -5.37 24.44 -50.39
CA MET A 416 -6.15 24.54 -51.64
C MET A 416 -7.01 25.81 -51.69
N LEU A 417 -7.46 26.31 -50.54
CA LEU A 417 -8.34 27.47 -50.41
C LEU A 417 -7.57 28.81 -50.27
N VAL A 418 -6.25 28.85 -50.48
CA VAL A 418 -5.43 30.08 -50.34
C VAL A 418 -5.86 31.21 -51.28
N TYR A 419 -6.27 30.90 -52.51
CA TYR A 419 -6.57 31.91 -53.54
C TYR A 419 -7.90 32.66 -53.35
N ILE A 420 -8.71 32.30 -52.35
CA ILE A 420 -10.05 32.88 -52.12
C ILE A 420 -9.90 34.18 -51.30
N LYS A 421 -9.43 35.24 -51.95
CA LYS A 421 -9.41 36.59 -51.38
C LYS A 421 -10.83 37.18 -51.31
N ARG A 422 -11.08 37.99 -50.28
CA ARG A 422 -12.38 38.59 -49.95
C ARG A 422 -12.82 39.61 -51.02
N GLY A 423 -13.65 39.18 -51.98
CA GLY A 423 -14.28 40.08 -52.94
C GLY A 423 -15.07 41.20 -52.26
N LYS A 424 -14.93 42.44 -52.74
CA LYS A 424 -15.62 43.64 -52.20
C LYS A 424 -17.10 43.66 -52.62
N SER A 425 -17.92 42.76 -52.08
CA SER A 425 -19.34 42.66 -52.37
C SER A 425 -20.15 43.83 -51.80
N VAL A 426 -20.35 44.82 -52.68
CA VAL A 426 -21.41 45.86 -52.72
C VAL A 426 -22.37 45.93 -51.52
N LYS A 427 -22.38 47.10 -50.86
CA LYS A 427 -23.34 47.48 -49.81
C LYS A 427 -24.79 47.19 -50.24
N LYS A 428 -25.52 46.38 -49.48
CA LYS A 428 -26.99 46.40 -49.46
C LYS A 428 -27.50 47.05 -48.17
N ILE A 429 -28.64 47.71 -48.29
CA ILE A 429 -29.18 48.70 -47.34
C ILE A 429 -29.76 47.99 -46.11
N PRO A 430 -29.55 48.48 -44.88
CA PRO A 430 -30.17 47.91 -43.69
C PRO A 430 -31.68 48.15 -43.66
N LYS A 431 -32.42 47.19 -43.12
CA LYS A 431 -33.75 47.42 -42.55
C LYS A 431 -33.75 46.93 -41.11
N GLU A 432 -34.26 47.76 -40.22
CA GLU A 432 -34.48 47.43 -38.83
C GLU A 432 -35.62 46.42 -38.70
N ASN A 433 -35.49 45.45 -37.80
CA ASN A 433 -36.31 45.41 -36.59
C ASN A 433 -35.92 44.24 -35.67
N GLU A 434 -35.86 44.55 -34.37
CA GLU A 434 -36.48 43.83 -33.23
C GLU A 434 -36.55 42.29 -33.19
N LYS A 435 -36.34 41.59 -32.06
CA LYS A 435 -36.03 41.98 -30.66
C LYS A 435 -35.65 40.70 -29.87
N LYS A 436 -34.80 40.84 -28.83
CA LYS A 436 -34.69 39.92 -27.65
C LYS A 436 -34.07 38.52 -27.92
N SER A 437 -33.35 37.85 -27.00
CA SER A 437 -32.95 38.22 -25.61
C SER A 437 -31.80 37.39 -25.00
N LYS A 438 -30.97 38.09 -24.19
CA LYS A 438 -30.37 37.68 -22.88
C LYS A 438 -29.30 36.57 -22.80
N LYS A 439 -28.14 36.99 -22.23
CA LYS A 439 -27.13 36.22 -21.44
C LYS A 439 -26.33 35.17 -22.24
N SER A 440 -25.04 34.86 -21.98
CA SER A 440 -23.93 35.41 -21.15
C SER A 440 -22.69 34.49 -21.40
N PRO A 441 -21.42 34.82 -21.05
CA PRO A 441 -20.94 35.82 -20.10
C PRO A 441 -19.83 36.75 -20.65
N VAL A 442 -19.18 37.48 -19.74
CA VAL A 442 -18.00 38.34 -19.96
C VAL A 442 -16.75 37.50 -20.25
N ILE A 443 -15.93 37.97 -21.19
CA ILE A 443 -14.49 37.70 -21.26
C ILE A 443 -13.80 39.07 -21.25
N GLU A 444 -12.77 39.23 -20.44
CA GLU A 444 -11.97 40.47 -20.35
C GLU A 444 -10.90 40.46 -21.45
N GLU A 445 -11.24 40.95 -22.64
CA GLU A 445 -10.24 41.31 -23.65
C GLU A 445 -9.72 42.73 -23.36
N LYS A 446 -8.40 42.88 -23.31
CA LYS A 446 -7.76 44.17 -23.03
C LYS A 446 -7.60 44.97 -24.32
N GLU A 447 -8.00 46.22 -24.26
CA GLU A 447 -7.78 47.21 -25.33
C GLU A 447 -6.33 47.74 -25.24
N ASP A 448 -5.37 46.95 -25.72
CA ASP A 448 -4.00 47.44 -25.98
C ASP A 448 -3.97 48.13 -27.37
N GLU A 449 -4.39 49.40 -27.41
CA GLU A 449 -4.42 50.23 -28.64
C GLU A 449 -3.01 50.70 -29.09
N GLU A 450 -2.21 49.82 -29.69
CA GLU A 450 -1.01 50.25 -30.44
C GLU A 450 -1.34 50.60 -31.90
N PHE A 451 -1.66 51.88 -32.12
CA PHE A 451 -1.67 52.50 -33.46
C PHE A 451 -0.22 52.67 -33.98
N GLU A 452 0.17 51.89 -34.99
CA GLU A 452 1.26 52.26 -35.91
C GLU A 452 0.76 52.29 -37.36
N ASP A 453 0.68 53.50 -37.93
CA ASP A 453 0.44 53.71 -39.36
C ASP A 453 1.66 53.32 -40.20
N LYS A 454 1.49 52.36 -41.14
CA LYS A 454 2.34 52.26 -42.34
C LYS A 454 1.53 51.94 -43.59
N ILE A 455 1.42 52.92 -44.49
CA ILE A 455 0.68 52.84 -45.76
C ILE A 455 1.64 52.56 -46.92
N SER A 456 1.72 51.30 -47.34
CA SER A 456 2.17 50.84 -48.67
C SER A 456 2.01 49.32 -48.75
N GLY A 457 1.67 48.68 -49.87
CA GLY A 457 1.47 49.28 -51.19
C GLY A 457 1.96 48.41 -52.35
N GLU A 458 1.78 47.08 -52.31
CA GLU A 458 1.90 46.16 -53.46
C GLU A 458 1.30 44.78 -53.11
N GLU A 459 0.88 43.99 -54.10
CA GLU A 459 0.06 42.78 -53.90
C GLU A 459 0.83 41.45 -54.04
N GLU A 460 1.61 41.07 -53.04
CA GLU A 460 2.04 39.66 -52.90
C GLU A 460 1.07 38.85 -51.99
N PRO A 461 0.80 37.57 -52.31
CA PRO A 461 -0.04 36.71 -51.47
C PRO A 461 0.72 36.22 -50.24
N GLN A 462 0.80 37.05 -49.20
CA GLN A 462 1.25 36.60 -47.88
C GLN A 462 0.46 35.36 -47.45
N PHE A 463 1.16 34.28 -47.10
CA PHE A 463 0.53 33.09 -46.54
C PHE A 463 -0.14 33.46 -45.22
N GLU A 464 -1.47 33.35 -45.15
CA GLU A 464 -2.19 33.39 -43.88
C GLU A 464 -1.56 32.38 -42.91
N LYS A 465 -1.25 32.82 -41.69
CA LYS A 465 -0.65 31.96 -40.66
C LYS A 465 -1.49 30.70 -40.51
N ILE A 466 -0.88 29.53 -40.70
CA ILE A 466 -1.56 28.24 -40.57
C ILE A 466 -1.68 27.94 -39.08
N ASP A 467 -2.82 28.35 -38.50
CA ASP A 467 -3.09 28.16 -37.08
C ASP A 467 -3.02 26.67 -36.68
N GLU A 468 -2.53 26.43 -35.46
CA GLU A 468 -2.24 25.07 -34.99
C GLU A 468 -3.47 24.33 -34.42
N ASP A 469 -4.54 25.04 -34.09
CA ASP A 469 -5.74 24.43 -33.52
C ASP A 469 -6.69 23.92 -34.61
N GLY A 470 -7.09 22.66 -34.50
CA GLY A 470 -8.04 22.03 -35.41
C GLY A 470 -9.40 22.73 -35.47
N LEU A 471 -9.85 23.40 -34.41
CA LEU A 471 -11.09 24.18 -34.44
C LEU A 471 -10.93 25.48 -35.26
N THR A 472 -9.79 26.18 -35.11
CA THR A 472 -9.49 27.37 -35.92
C THR A 472 -9.40 27.02 -37.41
N LEU A 473 -8.68 25.95 -37.76
CA LEU A 473 -8.62 25.42 -39.13
C LEU A 473 -10.00 25.07 -39.69
N LEU A 474 -10.87 24.41 -38.90
CA LEU A 474 -12.23 24.06 -39.33
C LEU A 474 -13.09 25.31 -39.60
N THR A 475 -12.99 26.35 -38.77
CA THR A 475 -13.69 27.62 -39.00
C THR A 475 -13.13 28.39 -40.20
N GLN A 476 -11.82 28.35 -40.44
CA GLN A 476 -11.18 28.92 -41.64
C GLN A 476 -11.63 28.20 -42.93
N VAL A 477 -11.63 26.85 -42.95
CA VAL A 477 -12.10 26.04 -44.09
C VAL A 477 -13.58 26.31 -44.36
N THR A 478 -14.46 26.18 -43.37
CA THR A 478 -15.91 26.38 -43.55
C THR A 478 -16.22 27.81 -44.03
N ARG A 479 -15.52 28.83 -43.52
CA ARG A 479 -15.63 30.21 -43.99
C ARG A 479 -15.18 30.36 -45.45
N LYS A 480 -14.04 29.78 -45.85
CA LYS A 480 -13.53 29.86 -47.23
C LYS A 480 -14.38 29.06 -48.23
N VAL A 481 -14.90 27.89 -47.83
CA VAL A 481 -15.87 27.12 -48.64
C VAL A 481 -17.20 27.88 -48.78
N GLY A 482 -17.70 28.53 -47.73
CA GLY A 482 -18.87 29.41 -47.82
C GLY A 482 -18.67 30.63 -48.72
N MET A 483 -17.45 31.18 -48.77
CA MET A 483 -17.08 32.22 -49.75
C MET A 483 -17.04 31.67 -51.18
N LEU A 484 -16.47 30.48 -51.42
CA LEU A 484 -16.55 29.82 -52.73
C LEU A 484 -18.01 29.61 -53.17
N PHE A 485 -18.86 29.09 -52.29
CA PHE A 485 -20.26 28.79 -52.59
C PHE A 485 -21.07 30.06 -52.93
N SER A 486 -20.78 31.18 -52.27
CA SER A 486 -21.41 32.47 -52.58
C SER A 486 -20.79 33.20 -53.78
N MET A 487 -19.54 32.90 -54.15
CA MET A 487 -18.89 33.43 -55.35
C MET A 487 -19.18 32.63 -56.62
N SER A 488 -19.47 31.33 -56.52
CA SER A 488 -19.74 30.46 -57.69
C SER A 488 -21.09 30.69 -58.34
N GLY A 489 -22.03 31.37 -57.65
CA GLY A 489 -23.35 31.69 -58.19
C GLY A 489 -24.24 30.48 -58.49
N PHE A 490 -23.91 29.29 -57.96
CA PHE A 490 -24.61 28.05 -58.25
C PHE A 490 -26.05 28.07 -57.72
N GLN A 491 -27.00 28.42 -58.59
CA GLN A 491 -28.38 27.98 -58.44
C GLN A 491 -28.43 26.48 -58.73
N LEU A 492 -28.68 25.70 -57.69
CA LEU A 492 -28.96 24.27 -57.79
C LEU A 492 -30.43 24.11 -58.17
N ASP A 493 -30.69 23.59 -59.37
CA ASP A 493 -31.99 23.01 -59.70
C ASP A 493 -32.32 21.91 -58.68
N GLU A 494 -33.59 21.72 -58.30
CA GLU A 494 -33.97 20.73 -57.29
C GLU A 494 -33.48 19.32 -57.66
N GLU A 495 -33.55 18.94 -58.94
CA GLU A 495 -32.99 17.66 -59.42
C GLU A 495 -31.47 17.54 -59.28
N ARG A 496 -30.73 18.66 -59.30
CA ARG A 496 -29.27 18.68 -59.09
C ARG A 496 -28.94 18.65 -57.61
N GLU A 497 -29.73 19.30 -56.76
CA GLU A 497 -29.58 19.18 -55.31
C GLU A 497 -29.91 17.76 -54.81
N VAL A 498 -30.95 17.12 -55.35
CA VAL A 498 -31.27 15.71 -55.08
C VAL A 498 -30.13 14.81 -55.54
N ARG A 499 -29.67 14.90 -56.80
CA ARG A 499 -28.53 14.11 -57.28
C ARG A 499 -27.24 14.36 -56.48
N ALA A 500 -27.00 15.58 -55.98
CA ALA A 500 -25.86 15.88 -55.11
C ALA A 500 -26.03 15.28 -53.70
N LYS A 501 -27.24 15.30 -53.13
CA LYS A 501 -27.58 14.62 -51.87
C LYS A 501 -27.42 13.10 -52.00
N ASP A 502 -27.88 12.52 -53.09
CA ASP A 502 -27.74 11.08 -53.38
C ASP A 502 -26.27 10.71 -53.51
N LEU A 503 -25.48 11.42 -54.34
CA LEU A 503 -24.03 11.20 -54.46
C LEU A 503 -23.30 11.36 -53.13
N TYR A 504 -23.69 12.33 -52.29
CA TYR A 504 -23.12 12.52 -50.95
C TYR A 504 -23.52 11.39 -49.98
N GLN A 505 -24.75 10.89 -50.05
CA GLN A 505 -25.18 9.70 -49.32
C GLN A 505 -24.43 8.45 -49.78
N THR A 506 -24.28 8.23 -51.09
CA THR A 506 -23.48 7.13 -51.66
C THR A 506 -22.03 7.21 -51.20
N TYR A 507 -21.42 8.41 -51.25
CA TYR A 507 -20.06 8.63 -50.73
C TYR A 507 -19.96 8.36 -49.22
N ILE A 508 -20.97 8.75 -48.42
CA ILE A 508 -21.02 8.42 -46.99
C ILE A 508 -21.21 6.93 -46.74
N SER A 509 -22.03 6.22 -47.53
CA SER A 509 -22.19 4.76 -47.38
C SER A 509 -20.91 4.03 -47.78
N ASP A 510 -20.23 4.47 -48.84
CA ASP A 510 -18.94 3.95 -49.28
C ASP A 510 -17.82 4.21 -48.26
N TYR A 511 -17.78 5.41 -47.69
CA TYR A 511 -16.81 5.74 -46.65
C TYR A 511 -17.09 4.92 -45.37
N ARG A 512 -18.37 4.76 -44.99
CA ARG A 512 -18.77 3.96 -43.81
C ARG A 512 -18.60 2.45 -44.02
N SER A 513 -18.73 1.94 -45.25
CA SER A 513 -18.44 0.54 -45.57
C SER A 513 -16.93 0.31 -45.53
N LYS A 514 -16.12 1.14 -46.22
CA LYS A 514 -14.64 1.08 -46.17
C LYS A 514 -14.09 1.24 -44.74
N LEU A 515 -14.73 2.04 -43.89
CA LEU A 515 -14.38 2.18 -42.46
C LEU A 515 -14.77 0.96 -41.60
N LYS A 516 -15.74 0.13 -42.04
CA LYS A 516 -16.16 -1.09 -41.34
C LYS A 516 -15.49 -2.37 -41.83
N TYR A 517 -15.19 -2.44 -43.13
CA TYR A 517 -14.72 -3.65 -43.82
C TYR A 517 -13.29 -3.50 -44.39
N GLY A 518 -12.69 -2.30 -44.29
CA GLY A 518 -11.32 -2.03 -44.72
C GLY A 518 -11.16 -1.91 -46.24
N VAL A 519 -9.93 -2.10 -46.70
CA VAL A 519 -9.56 -2.18 -48.14
C VAL A 519 -9.44 -3.66 -48.58
N GLY A 520 -10.27 -4.52 -47.99
CA GLY A 520 -10.56 -5.82 -48.57
C GLY A 520 -11.49 -5.65 -49.77
N GLU A 521 -11.52 -6.64 -50.66
CA GLU A 521 -12.63 -6.76 -51.62
C GLU A 521 -13.94 -6.91 -50.83
N PRO A 522 -15.07 -6.37 -51.34
CA PRO A 522 -16.35 -6.61 -50.69
C PRO A 522 -16.67 -8.10 -50.81
N GLU A 523 -16.58 -8.84 -49.69
CA GLU A 523 -17.11 -10.20 -49.61
C GLU A 523 -18.55 -10.17 -50.14
N PRO A 524 -18.88 -10.92 -51.20
CA PRO A 524 -20.22 -10.91 -51.74
C PRO A 524 -21.15 -11.34 -50.62
N THR A 525 -22.31 -10.69 -50.50
CA THR A 525 -23.31 -11.01 -49.47
C THR A 525 -24.07 -12.29 -49.81
N GLY A 526 -23.32 -13.36 -50.06
CA GLY A 526 -23.81 -14.71 -50.04
C GLY A 526 -24.25 -15.05 -48.61
N LEU A 527 -25.40 -15.70 -48.51
CA LEU A 527 -25.85 -16.27 -47.26
C LEU A 527 -24.88 -17.41 -46.91
N TYR A 528 -23.95 -17.16 -45.99
CA TYR A 528 -23.14 -18.22 -45.36
C TYR A 528 -24.06 -19.09 -44.51
N VAL A 529 -24.77 -20.00 -45.18
CA VAL A 529 -25.27 -21.23 -44.57
C VAL A 529 -24.02 -22.06 -44.30
N GLU A 530 -23.46 -21.88 -43.09
CA GLU A 530 -22.46 -22.75 -42.53
C GLU A 530 -23.01 -24.17 -42.54
N HIS A 531 -22.69 -24.91 -43.59
CA HIS A 531 -22.72 -26.36 -43.55
C HIS A 531 -21.56 -26.73 -42.65
N GLU A 532 -21.85 -26.84 -41.35
CA GLU A 532 -20.94 -27.47 -40.39
C GLU A 532 -20.50 -28.80 -41.02
N VAL A 533 -19.23 -28.90 -41.41
CA VAL A 533 -18.63 -30.16 -41.80
C VAL A 533 -18.40 -30.92 -40.50
N ILE A 534 -19.49 -31.47 -39.97
CA ILE A 534 -19.50 -32.36 -38.82
C ILE A 534 -18.65 -33.56 -39.22
N ASP A 535 -17.42 -33.62 -38.69
CA ASP A 535 -16.57 -34.80 -38.82
C ASP A 535 -17.33 -35.98 -38.20
N SER A 536 -17.83 -36.88 -39.05
CA SER A 536 -18.70 -37.98 -38.67
C SER A 536 -18.04 -38.98 -37.71
N ASN A 537 -16.74 -38.85 -37.46
CA ASN A 537 -15.98 -39.66 -36.49
C ASN A 537 -15.98 -39.02 -35.08
N VAL A 538 -16.27 -37.72 -34.96
CA VAL A 538 -16.29 -36.99 -33.69
C VAL A 538 -17.69 -37.00 -33.09
N LEU A 539 -17.92 -37.93 -32.16
CA LEU A 539 -19.18 -38.04 -31.41
C LEU A 539 -19.57 -36.70 -30.78
N THR A 540 -20.74 -36.17 -31.13
CA THR A 540 -21.18 -34.88 -30.59
C THR A 540 -21.53 -34.99 -29.11
N ARG A 541 -21.63 -33.86 -28.42
CA ARG A 541 -22.10 -33.80 -27.03
C ARG A 541 -23.51 -34.39 -26.85
N ALA A 542 -24.32 -34.42 -27.91
CA ALA A 542 -25.62 -35.09 -27.90
C ALA A 542 -25.44 -36.61 -27.96
N ASP A 543 -24.62 -37.13 -28.87
CA ASP A 543 -24.36 -38.57 -29.02
C ASP A 543 -23.70 -39.17 -27.78
N ILE A 544 -22.76 -38.45 -27.16
CA ILE A 544 -22.11 -38.86 -25.91
C ILE A 544 -23.15 -38.97 -24.78
N LYS A 545 -24.09 -38.01 -24.68
CA LYS A 545 -25.19 -38.06 -23.71
C LYS A 545 -26.22 -39.15 -24.02
N LEU A 546 -26.46 -39.42 -25.31
CA LEU A 546 -27.41 -40.45 -25.74
C LEU A 546 -26.85 -41.85 -25.47
N ARG A 547 -25.55 -42.08 -25.76
CA ARG A 547 -24.85 -43.32 -25.40
C ARG A 547 -24.71 -43.50 -23.89
N SER A 548 -24.38 -42.45 -23.11
CA SER A 548 -24.32 -42.57 -21.65
C SER A 548 -25.70 -42.84 -21.04
N ARG A 549 -26.77 -42.24 -21.58
CA ARG A 549 -28.15 -42.55 -21.22
C ARG A 549 -28.53 -43.99 -21.58
N GLN A 550 -28.19 -44.47 -22.78
CA GLN A 550 -28.45 -45.87 -23.18
C GLN A 550 -27.69 -46.88 -22.31
N LEU A 551 -26.45 -46.60 -21.90
CA LEU A 551 -25.71 -47.44 -20.95
C LEU A 551 -26.40 -47.47 -19.58
N VAL A 552 -26.84 -46.32 -19.07
CA VAL A 552 -27.59 -46.24 -17.80
C VAL A 552 -28.95 -46.96 -17.91
N GLU A 553 -29.68 -46.79 -19.01
CA GLU A 553 -30.96 -47.48 -19.24
C GLU A 553 -30.79 -48.99 -19.48
N ALA A 554 -29.65 -49.44 -20.02
CA ALA A 554 -29.30 -50.87 -20.11
C ALA A 554 -28.96 -51.47 -18.75
N HIS A 555 -28.22 -50.75 -17.90
CA HIS A 555 -27.92 -51.19 -16.52
C HIS A 555 -29.11 -51.01 -15.53
N LEU A 556 -30.18 -50.33 -15.94
CA LEU A 556 -31.43 -50.19 -15.17
C LEU A 556 -32.54 -51.17 -15.59
N LYS A 557 -32.30 -52.02 -16.60
CA LYS A 557 -33.17 -53.17 -16.89
C LYS A 557 -32.68 -54.39 -16.10
N PRO A 558 -33.47 -54.92 -15.16
CA PRO A 558 -33.28 -56.30 -14.72
C PRO A 558 -33.67 -57.26 -15.85
N GLU A 559 -33.23 -58.51 -15.73
CA GLU A 559 -33.79 -59.66 -16.46
C GLU A 559 -35.18 -60.04 -15.90
#